data_AF-A0A239NF40-F1
#
_entry.id   AF-A0A239NF40-F1
#
_cell.length_a   1.000
_cell.length_b   1.000
_cell.length_c   1.000
_cell.angle_alpha   90.00
_cell.angle_beta   90.00
_cell.angle_gamma   90.00
#
_symmetry.space_group_name_H-M   'P 1'
#
loop_
_entity.id
_entity.type
_entity.pdbx_description
1 polymer ?
#
loop_
_entity_poly.entity_id
_entity_poly.type
_entity_poly.pdbx_seq_one_letter_code
_entity_poly.pdbx_strand_id
1 'polypeptide(L)'
;MSRTDLSDIEYLRYIEHLAREIVNAADDEGWLTLTTTSDEATPLRRAVIETARQLRHHHFEGDGCLDEDLPLMKLAGAVILRPHALPVGMEESYTEICDRLDVEARSGGWAIWNTWAKDGQPISIVLVDSSSTEGLLTNWAQGVEVYPVAPLPAQVVLTRQGWLTPMTLSPASARKLEATRPIRTQ
;
A
#
# COMPACT_ATOMS: atom_id res chain seq x y z
N MET A 1 -18.57 -25.69 25.12
CA MET A 1 -19.39 -24.52 25.51
C MET A 1 -20.32 -24.22 24.36
N SER A 2 -21.60 -23.96 24.62
CA SER A 2 -22.55 -23.65 23.55
C SER A 2 -22.34 -22.21 23.08
N ARG A 3 -22.61 -21.91 21.80
CA ARG A 3 -22.42 -20.58 21.19
C ARG A 3 -23.21 -19.46 21.91
N THR A 4 -24.18 -19.84 22.74
CA THR A 4 -25.07 -18.98 23.53
C THR A 4 -24.50 -18.52 24.87
N ASP A 5 -23.34 -19.03 25.30
CA ASP A 5 -22.75 -18.70 26.60
C ASP A 5 -21.60 -17.67 26.53
N LEU A 6 -21.23 -17.20 25.33
CA LEU A 6 -20.16 -16.23 25.14
C LEU A 6 -20.67 -14.81 25.32
N SER A 7 -19.92 -13.97 26.03
CA SER A 7 -20.11 -12.52 25.93
C SER A 7 -19.80 -12.02 24.52
N ASP A 8 -20.29 -10.84 24.16
CA ASP A 8 -20.05 -10.26 22.82
C ASP A 8 -18.56 -10.21 22.44
N ILE A 9 -17.69 -9.83 23.40
CA ILE A 9 -16.25 -9.75 23.13
C ILE A 9 -15.60 -11.12 22.97
N GLU A 10 -16.06 -12.13 23.69
CA GLU A 10 -15.59 -13.51 23.55
C GLU A 10 -16.09 -14.12 22.24
N TYR A 11 -17.31 -13.78 21.82
CA TYR A 11 -17.87 -14.16 20.54
C TYR A 11 -17.08 -13.56 19.37
N LEU A 12 -16.75 -12.28 19.43
CA LEU A 12 -15.91 -11.63 18.41
C LEU A 12 -14.51 -12.24 18.34
N ARG A 13 -13.87 -12.50 19.48
CA ARG A 13 -12.58 -13.21 19.53
C ARG A 13 -12.67 -14.63 18.97
N TYR A 14 -13.77 -15.32 19.23
CA TYR A 14 -14.00 -16.65 18.68
C TYR A 14 -14.15 -16.62 17.16
N ILE A 15 -14.88 -15.64 16.61
CA ILE A 15 -14.96 -15.44 15.15
C ILE A 15 -13.58 -15.15 14.56
N GLU A 16 -12.80 -14.26 15.18
CA GLU A 16 -11.44 -13.94 14.71
C GLU A 16 -10.55 -15.20 14.72
N HIS A 17 -10.65 -16.01 15.76
CA HIS A 17 -9.91 -17.27 15.86
C HIS A 17 -10.26 -18.23 14.70
N LEU A 18 -11.55 -18.45 14.45
CA LEU A 18 -12.00 -19.29 13.33
C LEU A 18 -11.55 -18.74 11.97
N ALA A 19 -11.61 -17.43 11.78
CA ALA A 19 -11.16 -16.80 10.55
C ALA A 19 -9.65 -17.02 10.33
N ARG A 20 -8.84 -16.95 11.40
CA ARG A 20 -7.40 -17.27 11.34
C ARG A 20 -7.16 -18.75 11.02
N GLU A 21 -7.93 -19.67 11.59
CA GLU A 21 -7.82 -21.11 11.28
C GLU A 21 -8.09 -21.39 9.80
N ILE A 22 -9.15 -20.81 9.24
CA ILE A 22 -9.50 -20.95 7.82
C ILE A 22 -8.36 -20.42 6.94
N VAL A 23 -7.82 -19.25 7.27
CA VAL A 23 -6.74 -18.62 6.48
C VAL A 23 -5.44 -19.41 6.58
N ASN A 24 -5.09 -19.94 7.75
CA ASN A 24 -3.90 -20.78 7.91
C ASN A 24 -4.02 -22.09 7.12
N ALA A 25 -5.18 -22.76 7.20
CA ALA A 25 -5.42 -23.96 6.41
C ALA A 25 -5.33 -23.69 4.90
N ALA A 26 -5.87 -22.56 4.45
CA ALA A 26 -5.79 -22.16 3.05
C ALA A 26 -4.36 -21.80 2.61
N ASP A 27 -3.54 -21.24 3.50
CA ASP A 27 -2.12 -20.97 3.24
C ASP A 27 -1.34 -22.28 3.08
N ASP A 28 -1.56 -23.23 3.98
CA ASP A 28 -0.95 -24.57 3.96
C ASP A 28 -1.30 -25.34 2.68
N GLU A 29 -2.51 -25.15 2.14
CA GLU A 29 -2.94 -25.73 0.87
C GLU A 29 -2.49 -24.93 -0.37
N GLY A 30 -1.79 -23.80 -0.19
CA GLY A 30 -1.33 -22.94 -1.28
C GLY A 30 -2.47 -22.22 -2.02
N TRP A 31 -3.62 -22.02 -1.36
CA TRP A 31 -4.78 -21.38 -1.97
C TRP A 31 -4.64 -19.87 -2.07
N LEU A 32 -3.84 -19.26 -1.18
CA LEU A 32 -3.76 -17.81 -1.02
C LEU A 32 -2.92 -17.16 -2.13
N THR A 33 -3.51 -16.16 -2.78
CA THR A 33 -2.82 -15.25 -3.70
C THR A 33 -3.01 -13.82 -3.20
N LEU A 34 -1.93 -13.23 -2.68
CA LEU A 34 -1.96 -11.90 -2.05
C LEU A 34 -2.03 -10.73 -3.04
N THR A 35 -1.91 -10.99 -4.34
CA THR A 35 -1.83 -9.93 -5.37
C THR A 35 -3.18 -9.63 -6.03
N THR A 36 -3.82 -10.63 -6.64
CA THR A 36 -5.15 -10.51 -7.25
C THR A 36 -5.83 -11.87 -7.24
N THR A 37 -7.13 -11.90 -6.94
CA THR A 37 -7.92 -13.12 -7.01
C THR A 37 -8.20 -13.42 -8.48
N SER A 38 -7.75 -14.58 -8.99
CA SER A 38 -8.07 -14.98 -10.37
C SER A 38 -9.59 -15.06 -10.58
N ASP A 39 -10.08 -14.62 -11.74
CA ASP A 39 -11.49 -14.76 -12.14
C ASP A 39 -11.95 -16.22 -12.18
N GLU A 40 -11.01 -17.17 -12.28
CA GLU A 40 -11.26 -18.62 -12.27
C GLU A 40 -11.40 -19.19 -10.84
N ALA A 41 -11.21 -18.40 -9.79
CA ALA A 41 -11.34 -18.86 -8.42
C ALA A 41 -12.81 -19.17 -8.07
N THR A 42 -13.04 -20.31 -7.41
CA THR A 42 -14.37 -20.66 -6.90
C THR A 42 -14.87 -19.62 -5.90
N PRO A 43 -16.19 -19.40 -5.76
CA PRO A 43 -16.73 -18.46 -4.78
C PRO A 43 -16.18 -18.64 -3.36
N LEU A 44 -16.00 -19.89 -2.91
CA LEU A 44 -15.39 -20.21 -1.62
C LEU A 44 -13.94 -19.74 -1.55
N ARG A 45 -13.12 -20.06 -2.56
CA ARG A 45 -11.72 -19.64 -2.60
C ARG A 45 -11.59 -18.11 -2.61
N ARG A 46 -12.49 -17.41 -3.32
CA ARG A 46 -12.55 -15.94 -3.28
C ARG A 46 -12.84 -15.43 -1.87
N ALA A 47 -13.87 -15.97 -1.20
CA ALA A 47 -14.22 -15.57 0.16
C ALA A 47 -13.07 -15.81 1.16
N VAL A 48 -12.37 -16.95 1.05
CA VAL A 48 -11.19 -17.26 1.89
C VAL A 48 -10.03 -16.30 1.62
N ILE A 49 -9.76 -15.99 0.35
CA ILE A 49 -8.73 -15.00 -0.03
C ILE A 49 -9.08 -13.62 0.52
N GLU A 50 -10.34 -13.17 0.39
CA GLU A 50 -10.75 -11.89 0.97
C GLU A 50 -10.64 -11.90 2.50
N THR A 51 -11.01 -13.01 3.17
CA THR A 51 -10.83 -13.14 4.62
C THR A 51 -9.35 -13.04 5.00
N ALA A 52 -8.46 -13.69 4.24
CA ALA A 52 -7.02 -13.60 4.44
C ALA A 52 -6.49 -12.17 4.26
N ARG A 53 -6.99 -11.44 3.26
CA ARG A 53 -6.64 -10.02 3.07
C ARG A 53 -7.07 -9.19 4.26
N GLN A 54 -8.32 -9.30 4.69
CA GLN A 54 -8.86 -8.53 5.82
C GLN A 54 -8.12 -8.82 7.14
N LEU A 55 -7.62 -10.05 7.33
CA LEU A 55 -6.84 -10.40 8.53
C LEU A 55 -5.36 -10.00 8.46
N ARG A 56 -4.76 -9.91 7.27
CA ARG A 56 -3.32 -9.67 7.09
C ARG A 56 -2.99 -8.23 6.67
N HIS A 57 -3.92 -7.53 6.04
CA HIS A 57 -3.69 -6.17 5.57
C HIS A 57 -3.85 -5.19 6.73
N HIS A 58 -2.93 -4.23 6.80
CA HIS A 58 -3.16 -3.05 7.63
C HIS A 58 -4.14 -2.14 6.88
N HIS A 59 -5.36 -1.99 7.41
CA HIS A 59 -6.35 -1.08 6.83
C HIS A 59 -5.98 0.38 7.04
N PHE A 60 -6.18 1.20 6.02
CA PHE A 60 -5.90 2.63 6.07
C PHE A 60 -6.91 3.40 5.21
N GLU A 61 -7.06 4.69 5.48
CA GLU A 61 -7.96 5.56 4.70
C GLU A 61 -7.53 5.59 3.22
N GLY A 62 -8.44 5.24 2.31
CA GLY A 62 -8.13 5.14 0.90
C GLY A 62 -7.45 3.83 0.49
N ASP A 63 -7.52 2.77 1.30
CA ASP A 63 -7.12 1.40 0.90
C ASP A 63 -8.12 0.71 -0.04
N GLY A 64 -9.25 1.37 -0.32
CA GLY A 64 -10.32 0.87 -1.18
C GLY A 64 -11.34 -0.03 -0.46
N CYS A 65 -11.20 -0.27 0.84
CA CYS A 65 -12.12 -1.12 1.59
C CYS A 65 -13.49 -0.47 1.83
N LEU A 66 -13.54 0.85 1.98
CA LEU A 66 -14.78 1.63 2.14
C LEU A 66 -15.08 2.52 0.93
N ASP A 67 -14.17 2.58 -0.03
CA ASP A 67 -14.16 3.52 -1.15
C ASP A 67 -14.37 2.78 -2.49
N GLU A 68 -15.41 1.93 -2.57
CA GLU A 68 -15.63 0.98 -3.68
C GLU A 68 -15.74 1.65 -5.07
N ASP A 69 -16.15 2.93 -5.12
CA ASP A 69 -16.35 3.68 -6.37
C ASP A 69 -15.05 4.33 -6.92
N LEU A 70 -13.97 4.38 -6.13
CA LEU A 70 -12.72 5.00 -6.55
C LEU A 70 -11.75 3.95 -7.10
N PRO A 71 -11.17 4.17 -8.30
CA PRO A 71 -10.27 3.21 -8.90
C PRO A 71 -8.96 3.12 -8.11
N LEU A 72 -8.45 1.90 -7.91
CA LEU A 72 -7.10 1.69 -7.38
C LEU A 72 -6.04 2.32 -8.28
N MET A 73 -5.10 3.03 -7.68
CA MET A 73 -3.99 3.69 -8.34
C MET A 73 -2.71 2.88 -8.17
N LYS A 74 -2.24 2.27 -9.27
CA LYS A 74 -0.93 1.58 -9.26
C LYS A 74 0.19 2.58 -9.05
N LEU A 75 1.08 2.26 -8.11
CA LEU A 75 2.24 3.09 -7.78
C LEU A 75 3.53 2.37 -8.14
N ALA A 76 4.49 3.12 -8.69
CA ALA A 76 5.87 2.69 -8.82
C ALA A 76 6.55 2.64 -7.45
N GLY A 77 6.25 3.64 -6.62
CA GLY A 77 6.69 3.75 -5.25
C GLY A 77 6.12 4.99 -4.57
N ALA A 78 6.46 5.16 -3.30
CA ALA A 78 5.99 6.26 -2.49
C ALA A 78 7.12 6.77 -1.57
N VAL A 79 7.01 8.04 -1.20
CA VAL A 79 7.92 8.73 -0.30
C VAL A 79 7.11 9.55 0.70
N ILE A 80 7.55 9.57 1.96
CA ILE A 80 7.12 10.55 2.94
C ILE A 80 8.33 11.41 3.26
N LEU A 81 8.20 12.72 3.08
CA LEU A 81 9.20 13.71 3.46
C LEU A 81 8.76 14.37 4.77
N ARG A 82 9.58 14.30 5.82
CA ARG A 82 9.33 15.04 7.06
C ARG A 82 10.54 15.89 7.43
N PRO A 83 10.34 17.03 8.11
CA PRO A 83 11.43 17.92 8.52
C PRO A 83 12.59 17.22 9.25
N HIS A 84 12.30 16.17 10.01
CA HIS A 84 13.28 15.46 10.85
C HIS A 84 13.47 13.98 10.46
N ALA A 85 12.89 13.54 9.35
CA ALA A 85 12.96 12.15 8.91
C ALA A 85 12.85 12.08 7.39
N LEU A 86 13.97 12.33 6.72
CA LEU A 86 14.09 12.14 5.29
C LEU A 86 14.51 10.70 4.96
N PRO A 87 14.09 10.17 3.79
CA PRO A 87 14.57 8.87 3.31
C PRO A 87 16.09 8.80 3.20
N VAL A 88 16.64 7.62 3.50
CA VAL A 88 18.08 7.35 3.30
C VAL A 88 18.44 7.56 1.83
N GLY A 89 19.53 8.29 1.58
CA GLY A 89 20.00 8.62 0.24
C GLY A 89 19.53 9.97 -0.29
N MET A 90 18.74 10.73 0.47
CA MET A 90 18.54 12.17 0.23
C MET A 90 19.57 12.97 1.02
N GLU A 91 20.46 13.67 0.31
CA GLU A 91 21.49 14.53 0.92
C GLU A 91 20.97 15.96 1.17
N GLU A 92 19.94 16.37 0.43
CA GLU A 92 19.27 17.67 0.54
C GLU A 92 18.50 17.78 1.86
N SER A 93 18.42 18.98 2.43
CA SER A 93 17.55 19.27 3.57
C SER A 93 16.07 19.24 3.17
N TYR A 94 15.19 19.09 4.16
CA TYR A 94 13.74 19.06 3.90
C TYR A 94 13.26 20.32 3.19
N THR A 95 13.79 21.49 3.57
CA THR A 95 13.44 22.77 2.94
C THR A 95 13.91 22.85 1.50
N GLU A 96 15.14 22.41 1.19
CA GLU A 96 15.63 22.36 -0.19
C GLU A 96 14.80 21.43 -1.08
N ILE A 97 14.36 20.29 -0.54
CA ILE A 97 13.48 19.38 -1.27
C ILE A 97 12.11 20.03 -1.51
N CYS A 98 11.53 20.70 -0.52
CA CYS A 98 10.27 21.45 -0.67
C CYS A 98 10.38 22.54 -1.74
N ASP A 99 11.46 23.33 -1.73
CA ASP A 99 11.72 24.37 -2.73
C ASP A 99 11.86 23.76 -4.13
N ARG A 100 12.62 22.66 -4.26
CA ARG A 100 12.76 21.94 -5.53
C ARG A 100 11.43 21.35 -6.01
N LEU A 101 10.55 20.96 -5.08
CA LEU A 101 9.21 20.45 -5.34
C LEU A 101 8.18 21.53 -5.64
N ASP A 102 8.53 22.81 -5.45
CA ASP A 102 7.60 23.95 -5.56
C ASP A 102 6.42 23.84 -4.58
N VAL A 103 6.71 23.42 -3.35
CA VAL A 103 5.73 23.35 -2.24
C VAL A 103 6.24 24.07 -1.02
N GLU A 104 5.33 24.63 -0.23
CA GLU A 104 5.68 25.25 1.04
C GLU A 104 6.12 24.18 2.06
N ALA A 105 7.24 24.43 2.74
CA ALA A 105 7.68 23.57 3.83
C ALA A 105 6.69 23.67 5.00
N ARG A 106 6.16 22.53 5.45
CA ARG A 106 5.24 22.45 6.60
C ARG A 106 5.68 21.42 7.64
N SER A 107 5.19 21.57 8.87
CA SER A 107 5.52 20.69 9.99
C SER A 107 5.08 19.24 9.77
N GLY A 108 3.93 19.03 9.11
CA GLY A 108 3.38 17.70 8.81
C GLY A 108 4.13 16.91 7.74
N GLY A 109 5.05 17.55 7.00
CA GLY A 109 5.73 16.89 5.89
C GLY A 109 4.87 16.75 4.63
N TRP A 110 5.32 15.98 3.64
CA TRP A 110 4.60 15.73 2.40
C TRP A 110 4.62 14.24 2.06
N ALA A 111 3.48 13.72 1.60
CA ALA A 111 3.41 12.42 0.97
C ALA A 111 3.54 12.58 -0.54
N ILE A 112 4.27 11.66 -1.18
CA ILE A 112 4.58 11.73 -2.60
C ILE A 112 4.38 10.35 -3.20
N TRP A 113 3.48 10.27 -4.17
CA TRP A 113 3.19 9.05 -4.92
C TRP A 113 3.84 9.13 -6.29
N ASN A 114 4.72 8.19 -6.59
CA ASN A 114 5.33 8.04 -7.90
C ASN A 114 4.51 7.05 -8.72
N THR A 115 3.99 7.49 -9.86
CA THR A 115 3.14 6.69 -10.74
C THR A 115 3.38 7.08 -12.21
N TRP A 116 2.51 6.64 -13.10
CA TRP A 116 2.56 6.95 -14.53
C TRP A 116 1.33 7.76 -14.91
N ALA A 117 1.54 8.78 -15.75
CA ALA A 117 0.48 9.47 -16.44
C ALA A 117 -0.20 8.53 -17.46
N LYS A 118 -1.32 8.98 -18.03
CA LYS A 118 -2.10 8.19 -19.01
C LYS A 118 -1.30 7.80 -20.25
N ASP A 119 -0.31 8.60 -20.62
CA ASP A 119 0.61 8.37 -21.74
C ASP A 119 1.82 7.50 -21.36
N GLY A 120 1.87 6.99 -20.12
CA GLY A 120 2.94 6.15 -19.60
C GLY A 120 4.16 6.92 -19.11
N GLN A 121 4.14 8.26 -19.11
CA GLN A 121 5.26 9.04 -18.60
C GLN A 121 5.30 9.02 -17.07
N PRO A 122 6.49 8.99 -16.43
CA PRO A 122 6.62 9.01 -14.98
C PRO A 122 6.17 10.36 -14.41
N ILE A 123 5.37 10.32 -13.35
CA ILE A 123 4.90 11.50 -12.62
C ILE A 123 4.99 11.29 -11.11
N SER A 124 5.14 12.39 -10.38
CA SER A 124 5.01 12.45 -8.93
C SER A 124 3.79 13.27 -8.55
N ILE A 125 2.91 12.72 -7.70
CA ILE A 125 1.76 13.41 -7.13
C ILE A 125 2.12 13.77 -5.68
N VAL A 126 2.05 15.06 -5.34
CA VAL A 126 2.31 15.54 -3.97
C VAL A 126 0.97 15.69 -3.25
N LEU A 127 0.87 15.06 -2.08
CA LEU A 127 -0.36 14.91 -1.32
C LEU A 127 -0.29 15.64 0.03
N VAL A 128 -1.42 16.27 0.37
CA VAL A 128 -1.60 17.03 1.61
C VAL A 128 -1.72 16.17 2.86
N ASP A 129 -2.03 14.88 2.74
CA ASP A 129 -2.08 13.98 3.88
C ASP A 129 -1.12 12.80 3.69
N SER A 130 -0.38 12.47 4.76
CA SER A 130 0.53 11.34 4.78
C SER A 130 -0.08 10.07 5.36
N SER A 131 -1.23 10.14 6.04
CA SER A 131 -1.80 9.02 6.79
C SER A 131 -2.01 7.76 5.91
N SER A 132 -2.67 7.92 4.76
CA SER A 132 -2.87 6.85 3.77
C SER A 132 -1.55 6.27 3.26
N THR A 133 -0.54 7.14 3.08
CA THR A 133 0.79 6.71 2.60
C THR A 133 1.52 5.92 3.68
N GLU A 134 1.34 6.23 4.95
CA GLU A 134 1.93 5.47 6.07
C GLU A 134 1.35 4.05 6.15
N GLY A 135 0.03 3.92 6.02
CA GLY A 135 -0.63 2.62 5.96
C GLY A 135 -0.21 1.80 4.74
N LEU A 136 -0.10 2.44 3.57
CA LEU A 136 0.44 1.83 2.36
C LEU A 136 1.86 1.29 2.57
N LEU A 137 2.76 2.12 3.10
CA LEU A 137 4.16 1.74 3.36
C LEU A 137 4.28 0.64 4.40
N THR A 138 3.39 0.59 5.39
CA THR A 138 3.33 -0.49 6.39
C THR A 138 3.02 -1.84 5.73
N ASN A 139 2.05 -1.88 4.83
CA ASN A 139 1.74 -3.10 4.06
C ASN A 139 2.91 -3.50 3.15
N TRP A 140 3.51 -2.55 2.44
CA TRP A 140 4.63 -2.83 1.54
C TRP A 140 5.88 -3.34 2.26
N ALA A 141 6.16 -2.83 3.47
CA ALA A 141 7.25 -3.33 4.31
C ALA A 141 7.07 -4.81 4.70
N GLN A 142 5.83 -5.30 4.70
CA GLN A 142 5.47 -6.70 4.93
C GLN A 142 5.37 -7.52 3.63
N GLY A 143 5.71 -6.92 2.48
CA GLY A 143 5.61 -7.55 1.17
C GLY A 143 4.17 -7.68 0.65
N VAL A 144 3.20 -7.08 1.33
CA VAL A 144 1.79 -7.10 0.92
C VAL A 144 1.58 -6.09 -0.21
N GLU A 145 1.13 -6.58 -1.36
CA GLU A 145 0.90 -5.75 -2.54
C GLU A 145 -0.49 -5.12 -2.52
N VAL A 146 -0.64 -4.04 -1.76
CA VAL A 146 -1.82 -3.17 -1.81
C VAL A 146 -1.53 -1.90 -2.58
N TYR A 147 -2.59 -1.29 -3.12
CA TYR A 147 -2.53 0.00 -3.79
C TYR A 147 -3.64 0.89 -3.22
N PRO A 148 -3.39 2.19 -3.02
CA PRO A 148 -4.43 3.10 -2.59
C PRO A 148 -5.41 3.37 -3.74
N VAL A 149 -6.60 3.87 -3.42
CA VAL A 149 -7.48 4.50 -4.40
C VAL A 149 -6.84 5.78 -4.96
N ALA A 150 -7.30 6.22 -6.14
CA ALA A 150 -6.90 7.51 -6.68
C ALA A 150 -7.22 8.64 -5.68
N PRO A 151 -6.28 9.57 -5.44
CA PRO A 151 -6.48 10.63 -4.46
C PRO A 151 -7.56 11.59 -4.95
N LEU A 152 -8.35 12.12 -4.01
CA LEU A 152 -9.33 13.16 -4.31
C LEU A 152 -8.62 14.44 -4.77
N PRO A 153 -9.24 15.26 -5.64
CA PRO A 153 -8.64 16.53 -6.07
C PRO A 153 -8.22 17.43 -4.92
N ALA A 154 -8.96 17.43 -3.81
CA ALA A 154 -8.65 18.22 -2.62
C ALA A 154 -7.41 17.71 -1.85
N GLN A 155 -6.99 16.47 -2.06
CA GLN A 155 -5.80 15.89 -1.44
C GLN A 155 -4.52 16.19 -2.24
N VAL A 156 -4.65 16.53 -3.52
CA VAL A 156 -3.52 16.78 -4.42
C VAL A 156 -3.10 18.25 -4.34
N VAL A 157 -1.86 18.49 -3.93
CA VAL A 157 -1.26 19.83 -3.96
C VAL A 157 -0.76 20.17 -5.34
N LEU A 158 0.02 19.27 -5.93
CA LEU A 158 0.50 19.41 -7.30
C LEU A 158 0.91 18.07 -7.90
N THR A 159 1.06 18.05 -9.22
CA THR A 159 1.62 16.92 -9.98
C THR A 159 2.84 17.39 -10.75
N ARG A 160 3.93 16.63 -10.71
CA ARG A 160 5.18 16.93 -11.42
C ARG A 160 5.55 15.82 -12.39
N GLN A 161 6.30 16.23 -13.41
CA GLN A 161 6.92 15.30 -14.33
C GLN A 161 8.16 14.66 -13.70
N GLY A 162 8.35 13.36 -13.95
CA GLY A 162 9.42 12.55 -13.39
C GLY A 162 9.07 11.97 -12.03
N TRP A 163 9.84 10.97 -11.59
CA TRP A 163 9.73 10.40 -10.25
C TRP A 163 10.69 11.08 -9.29
N LEU A 164 10.23 11.32 -8.07
CA LEU A 164 11.10 11.68 -6.96
C LEU A 164 11.84 10.42 -6.47
N THR A 165 13.17 10.50 -6.39
CA THR A 165 14.02 9.43 -5.88
C THR A 165 14.95 9.96 -4.79
N PRO A 166 15.42 9.11 -3.85
CA PRO A 166 15.04 7.71 -3.62
C PRO A 166 13.58 7.55 -3.17
N MET A 167 13.00 6.35 -3.36
CA MET A 167 11.63 6.00 -2.97
C MET A 167 11.51 4.57 -2.43
N THR A 168 10.49 4.31 -1.63
CA THR A 168 10.08 2.93 -1.34
C THR A 168 9.29 2.41 -2.53
N LEU A 169 9.80 1.39 -3.20
CA LEU A 169 9.15 0.79 -4.36
C LEU A 169 7.94 -0.04 -3.94
N SER A 170 6.92 -0.09 -4.79
CA SER A 170 5.85 -1.08 -4.63
C SER A 170 6.41 -2.49 -4.81
N PRO A 171 5.84 -3.53 -4.15
CA PRO A 171 6.31 -4.90 -4.28
C PRO A 171 6.44 -5.39 -5.73
N ALA A 172 5.49 -5.02 -6.61
CA ALA A 172 5.57 -5.35 -8.03
C ALA A 172 6.75 -4.66 -8.73
N SER A 173 7.00 -3.38 -8.43
CA SER A 173 8.11 -2.62 -9.02
C SER A 173 9.46 -3.15 -8.54
N ALA A 174 9.57 -3.50 -7.25
CA ALA A 174 10.75 -4.12 -6.67
C ALA A 174 11.09 -5.44 -7.38
N ARG A 175 10.11 -6.35 -7.53
CA ARG A 175 10.30 -7.63 -8.25
C ARG A 175 10.73 -7.42 -9.70
N LYS A 176 10.15 -6.43 -10.40
CA LYS A 176 10.52 -6.13 -11.79
C LYS A 176 11.97 -5.62 -11.90
N LEU A 177 12.40 -4.80 -10.93
CA LEU A 177 13.78 -4.29 -10.84
C LEU A 177 14.78 -5.40 -10.51
N GLU A 178 14.42 -6.34 -9.63
CA GLU A 178 15.25 -7.50 -9.32
C GLU A 178 15.37 -8.46 -10.50
N ALA A 179 14.26 -8.72 -11.21
CA ALA A 179 14.25 -9.55 -12.42
C ALA A 179 15.05 -8.96 -13.59
N THR A 180 15.30 -7.66 -13.58
CA THR A 180 16.09 -6.96 -14.62
C THR A 180 17.56 -6.77 -14.22
N ARG A 181 17.95 -7.07 -12.97
CA ARG A 181 19.38 -7.14 -12.61
C ARG A 181 19.96 -8.42 -13.21
N PRO A 182 20.99 -8.36 -14.08
CA PRO A 182 21.62 -9.57 -14.59
C PRO A 182 22.17 -10.39 -13.43
N ILE A 183 21.89 -11.69 -13.43
CA ILE A 183 22.51 -12.64 -12.50
C ILE A 183 24.01 -12.53 -12.71
N ARG A 184 24.72 -11.94 -11.74
CA ARG A 184 26.19 -12.03 -11.70
C ARG A 184 26.52 -13.49 -11.42
N THR A 185 26.69 -14.28 -12.47
CA THR A 185 27.42 -15.54 -12.38
C THR A 185 28.84 -15.21 -11.94
N GLN A 186 29.20 -15.67 -10.74
CA GLN A 186 30.60 -15.84 -10.35
C GLN A 186 31.20 -17.02 -11.10
#